data_AF-A0A252EFZ6-F1
#
_entry.id   AF-A0A252EFZ6-F1
#
_cell.length_a   1.000
_cell.length_b   1.000
_cell.length_c   1.000
_cell.angle_alpha   90.00
_cell.angle_beta   90.00
_cell.angle_gamma   90.00
#
_symmetry.space_group_name_H-M   'P 1'
#
loop_
_entity.id
_entity.type
_entity.pdbx_description
1 polymer ?
#
loop_
_entity_poly.entity_id
_entity_poly.type
_entity_poly.pdbx_seq_one_letter_code
_entity_poly.pdbx_strand_id
1 'polypeptide(L)'
;MFLRLVGLAETSEHGSKTVMRQRRKERSERMMTRQPGRILRQLTLCGLLAATPLAWSLSLASSAHGADQGAVVQPDHPRLTPGRDAVIDYVFQPKPPADLVQAGKVPPGPLPERHVQVLFSGDGGLMRIRYMKSMEGDDSRGSVVINRAAQEVLIILDDRKIYTRLVQQEVARSPFLLDMSMQFARKGTSQVTGQPCTIWSVQSTEGTGSACVTDDGFILEQDGVDVDGLNGHLKATHISYDDVPASAFMPPAGYQEITPHSPRPGSGADGNSGSLAPSGPSGSPIPGVGPTTQVPAGDGASTAPEGSSAQ
;
A
#
# COMPACT_ATOMS: atom_id res chain seq x y z
N MET A 1 1.14 2.09 1.95
CA MET A 1 0.76 3.32 2.72
C MET A 1 -0.26 3.08 3.85
N PHE A 2 -1.42 2.45 3.61
CA PHE A 2 -2.45 2.24 4.65
C PHE A 2 -2.09 1.19 5.71
N LEU A 3 -1.41 0.09 5.34
CA LEU A 3 -0.84 -0.85 6.33
C LEU A 3 0.12 -0.17 7.30
N ARG A 4 0.89 0.81 6.79
CA ARG A 4 1.83 1.64 7.56
C ARG A 4 1.10 2.63 8.46
N LEU A 5 0.02 3.26 7.97
CA LEU A 5 -0.86 4.15 8.76
C LEU A 5 -1.59 3.41 9.88
N VAL A 6 -2.15 2.22 9.61
CA VAL A 6 -2.78 1.37 10.63
C VAL A 6 -1.74 0.88 11.64
N GLY A 7 -0.55 0.49 11.18
CA GLY A 7 0.56 0.09 12.07
C GLY A 7 1.07 1.23 12.97
N LEU A 8 1.06 2.47 12.49
CA LEU A 8 1.39 3.65 13.30
C LEU A 8 0.30 4.00 14.33
N ALA A 9 -0.98 3.79 14.00
CA ALA A 9 -2.09 4.04 14.93
C ALA A 9 -2.10 3.03 16.09
N GLU A 10 -1.90 1.73 15.82
CA GLU A 10 -1.94 0.68 16.85
C GLU A 10 -0.74 0.72 17.81
N THR A 11 0.44 1.14 17.32
CA THR A 11 1.64 1.33 18.16
C THR A 11 1.53 2.54 19.10
N SER A 12 0.79 3.58 18.69
CA SER A 12 0.57 4.79 19.49
C SER A 12 -0.28 4.52 20.75
N GLU A 13 -1.39 3.80 20.61
CA GLU A 13 -2.30 3.55 21.74
C GLU A 13 -1.75 2.54 22.75
N HIS A 14 -1.09 1.48 22.28
CA HIS A 14 -0.47 0.48 23.16
C HIS A 14 0.82 0.99 23.81
N GLY A 15 1.59 1.83 23.10
CA GLY A 15 2.79 2.46 23.63
C GLY A 15 2.50 3.40 24.81
N SER A 16 1.42 4.18 24.72
CA SER A 16 1.06 5.17 25.76
C SER A 16 0.71 4.54 27.11
N LYS A 17 -0.08 3.45 27.11
CA LYS A 17 -0.48 2.73 28.34
C LYS A 17 0.70 1.98 28.98
N THR A 18 1.60 1.43 28.15
CA THR A 18 2.75 0.64 28.62
C THR A 18 3.85 1.54 29.18
N VAL A 19 4.14 2.67 28.52
CA VAL A 19 5.12 3.68 28.97
C VAL A 19 4.70 4.32 30.30
N MET A 20 3.41 4.58 30.52
CA MET A 20 2.91 5.12 31.79
C MET A 20 3.09 4.15 32.97
N ARG A 21 2.85 2.85 32.76
CA ARG A 21 3.10 1.81 33.79
C ARG A 21 4.59 1.63 34.06
N GLN A 22 5.43 1.68 33.02
CA GLN A 22 6.87 1.48 33.14
C GLN A 22 7.56 2.67 33.82
N ARG A 23 7.15 3.92 33.53
CA ARG A 23 7.62 5.11 34.25
C ARG A 23 7.27 5.08 35.75
N ARG A 24 6.12 4.52 36.12
CA ARG A 24 5.72 4.38 37.53
C ARG A 24 6.57 3.34 38.27
N LYS A 25 6.98 2.28 37.58
CA LYS A 25 7.85 1.23 38.13
C LYS A 25 9.31 1.68 38.23
N GLU A 26 9.84 2.33 37.20
CA GLU A 26 11.22 2.87 37.21
C GLU A 26 11.43 4.00 38.23
N ARG A 27 10.39 4.77 38.55
CA ARG A 27 10.46 5.78 39.62
C ARG A 27 10.59 5.15 41.01
N SER A 28 10.08 3.93 41.18
CA SER A 28 10.19 3.17 42.43
C SER A 28 11.57 2.49 42.56
N GLU A 29 12.16 2.05 41.45
CA GLU A 29 13.45 1.33 41.45
C GLU A 29 14.65 2.29 41.52
N ARG A 30 14.56 3.52 41.01
CA ARG A 30 15.65 4.52 41.10
C ARG A 30 15.95 5.01 42.53
N MET A 31 15.15 4.65 43.53
CA MET A 31 15.40 5.04 44.93
C MET A 31 16.29 4.03 45.69
N MET A 32 16.59 2.87 45.11
CA MET A 32 17.43 1.84 45.73
C MET A 32 18.35 1.24 44.67
N THR A 33 19.53 1.83 44.47
CA THR A 33 20.81 1.17 44.12
C THR A 33 21.75 2.16 43.44
N ARG A 34 22.82 2.52 44.15
CA ARG A 34 24.03 3.14 43.57
C ARG A 34 25.19 2.24 43.97
N GLN A 35 25.79 1.53 43.00
CA GLN A 35 27.16 1.04 43.13
C GLN A 35 27.81 0.83 41.74
N PRO A 36 29.09 1.23 41.54
CA PRO A 36 29.77 1.17 40.25
C PRO A 36 30.93 0.14 40.20
N GLY A 37 31.38 -0.17 38.98
CA GLY A 37 32.62 -0.89 38.65
C GLY A 37 32.34 -2.17 37.84
N ARG A 38 33.15 -2.64 36.88
CA ARG A 38 34.50 -2.31 36.40
C ARG A 38 34.74 -3.09 35.06
N ILE A 39 35.44 -2.47 34.11
CA ILE A 39 36.64 -2.94 33.37
C ILE A 39 36.60 -4.25 32.51
N LEU A 40 36.69 -4.04 31.18
CA LEU A 40 37.72 -4.47 30.19
C LEU A 40 38.22 -5.94 30.06
N ARG A 41 38.13 -6.48 28.82
CA ARG A 41 39.17 -7.16 27.96
C ARG A 41 38.50 -8.15 26.99
N GLN A 42 38.55 -8.00 25.66
CA GLN A 42 39.62 -8.30 24.68
C GLN A 42 40.19 -9.73 24.67
N LEU A 43 40.06 -10.40 23.50
CA LEU A 43 41.04 -11.19 22.70
C LEU A 43 40.30 -12.34 21.98
N THR A 44 40.10 -12.33 20.65
CA THR A 44 41.00 -12.68 19.52
C THR A 44 41.42 -14.16 19.45
N LEU A 45 41.22 -14.81 18.28
CA LEU A 45 42.24 -15.38 17.36
C LEU A 45 41.93 -16.80 16.79
N CYS A 46 42.24 -16.95 15.49
CA CYS A 46 42.66 -18.15 14.73
C CYS A 46 41.65 -19.29 14.44
N GLY A 47 41.67 -19.95 13.27
CA GLY A 47 42.56 -19.84 12.10
C GLY A 47 42.37 -20.96 11.07
N LEU A 48 43.00 -20.76 9.90
CA LEU A 48 43.54 -21.70 8.88
C LEU A 48 42.58 -22.68 8.16
N LEU A 49 42.34 -22.54 6.85
CA LEU A 49 43.17 -22.89 5.66
C LEU A 49 43.27 -24.40 5.36
N ALA A 50 42.71 -24.83 4.22
CA ALA A 50 43.25 -25.92 3.41
C ALA A 50 42.76 -25.82 1.95
N ALA A 51 43.67 -26.10 1.03
CA ALA A 51 43.63 -25.84 -0.41
C ALA A 51 43.20 -27.06 -1.25
N THR A 52 42.96 -26.77 -2.53
CA THR A 52 42.55 -27.61 -3.68
C THR A 52 43.63 -28.64 -4.12
N PRO A 53 43.34 -29.63 -5.00
CA PRO A 53 43.23 -29.47 -6.48
C PRO A 53 42.09 -30.31 -7.14
N LEU A 54 41.41 -29.81 -8.19
CA LEU A 54 41.68 -30.01 -9.63
C LEU A 54 41.85 -31.49 -10.07
N ALA A 55 40.77 -32.07 -10.58
CA ALA A 55 40.80 -33.29 -11.38
C ALA A 55 40.12 -33.02 -12.74
N TRP A 56 40.92 -33.12 -13.80
CA TRP A 56 40.48 -33.13 -15.19
C TRP A 56 39.84 -34.48 -15.53
N SER A 57 38.67 -34.45 -16.18
CA SER A 57 38.21 -35.58 -16.99
C SER A 57 37.58 -35.06 -18.28
N LEU A 58 38.24 -35.41 -19.40
CA LEU A 58 37.70 -35.33 -20.76
C LEU A 58 36.69 -36.46 -20.94
N SER A 59 35.52 -36.20 -21.53
CA SER A 59 34.77 -37.19 -22.32
C SER A 59 33.72 -36.53 -23.23
N LEU A 60 34.00 -36.63 -24.53
CA LEU A 60 33.09 -36.99 -25.64
C LEU A 60 31.83 -36.14 -25.85
N ALA A 61 31.96 -35.19 -26.78
CA ALA A 61 30.84 -34.59 -27.51
C ALA A 61 30.12 -35.65 -28.36
N SER A 62 28.87 -35.94 -28.02
CA SER A 62 27.94 -36.61 -28.93
C SER A 62 27.14 -35.55 -29.67
N SER A 63 27.33 -35.46 -30.99
CA SER A 63 26.54 -34.65 -31.90
C SER A 63 25.15 -35.28 -32.06
N ALA A 64 24.22 -34.94 -31.16
CA ALA A 64 22.81 -35.23 -31.36
C ALA A 64 22.22 -34.17 -32.31
N HIS A 65 21.60 -34.67 -33.36
CA HIS A 65 20.95 -33.91 -34.42
C HIS A 65 19.79 -33.08 -33.86
N GLY A 66 19.62 -31.89 -34.45
CA GLY A 66 18.64 -30.90 -34.05
C GLY A 66 17.21 -31.44 -34.02
N ALA A 67 16.60 -31.36 -32.85
CA ALA A 67 15.24 -30.89 -32.74
C ALA A 67 15.35 -29.39 -32.42
N ASP A 68 14.98 -28.55 -33.38
CA ASP A 68 14.66 -27.14 -33.16
C ASP A 68 13.41 -27.08 -32.28
N GLN A 69 13.58 -27.40 -30.99
CA GLN A 69 12.63 -26.96 -29.99
C GLN A 69 12.95 -25.50 -29.77
N GLY A 70 12.15 -24.63 -30.40
CA GLY A 70 12.23 -23.19 -30.20
C GLY A 70 12.42 -22.93 -28.72
N ALA A 71 13.62 -22.48 -28.36
CA ALA A 71 13.97 -22.21 -26.97
C ALA A 71 12.93 -21.20 -26.48
N VAL A 72 12.02 -21.65 -25.63
CA VAL A 72 11.07 -20.76 -24.97
C VAL A 72 11.94 -19.79 -24.20
N VAL A 73 12.03 -18.54 -24.70
CA VAL A 73 12.70 -17.46 -24.00
C VAL A 73 11.94 -17.32 -22.69
N GLN A 74 12.59 -17.78 -21.63
CA GLN A 74 12.01 -17.70 -20.30
C GLN A 74 11.99 -16.22 -19.93
N PRO A 75 10.83 -15.67 -19.50
CA PRO A 75 10.74 -14.26 -19.21
C PRO A 75 11.70 -13.88 -18.08
N ASP A 76 12.32 -12.71 -18.18
CA ASP A 76 13.28 -12.20 -17.19
C ASP A 76 12.59 -11.72 -15.90
N HIS A 77 11.26 -11.65 -15.89
CA HIS A 77 10.45 -11.21 -14.77
C HIS A 77 9.11 -11.98 -14.71
N PRO A 78 8.47 -12.06 -13.54
CA PRO A 78 7.10 -12.57 -13.44
C PRO A 78 6.11 -11.68 -14.19
N ARG A 79 4.92 -12.19 -14.44
CA ARG A 79 3.81 -11.30 -14.81
C ARG A 79 3.55 -10.32 -13.67
N LEU A 80 3.59 -9.02 -13.97
CA LEU A 80 3.56 -7.95 -12.97
C LEU A 80 2.15 -7.57 -12.52
N THR A 81 1.15 -7.97 -13.30
CA THR A 81 -0.25 -7.62 -13.09
C THR A 81 -1.10 -8.87 -13.25
N PRO A 82 -2.15 -9.03 -12.44
CA PRO A 82 -3.22 -9.97 -12.72
C PRO A 82 -3.76 -9.77 -14.14
N GLY A 83 -4.29 -10.83 -14.73
CA GLY A 83 -5.04 -10.72 -15.99
C GLY A 83 -6.19 -11.69 -16.11
N ARG A 84 -6.84 -11.92 -14.97
CA ARG A 84 -8.17 -12.51 -14.83
C ARG A 84 -8.72 -12.03 -13.48
N ASP A 85 -10.04 -12.11 -13.32
CA ASP A 85 -10.66 -11.79 -12.05
C ASP A 85 -10.24 -12.80 -10.98
N ALA A 86 -10.08 -12.30 -9.75
CA ALA A 86 -9.86 -13.16 -8.60
C ALA A 86 -10.24 -12.48 -7.29
N VAL A 87 -10.66 -13.31 -6.33
CA VAL A 87 -10.75 -12.96 -4.91
C VAL A 87 -9.78 -13.86 -4.15
N ILE A 88 -8.80 -13.26 -3.49
CA ILE A 88 -7.76 -13.99 -2.78
C ILE A 88 -7.74 -13.55 -1.32
N ASP A 89 -7.84 -14.52 -0.43
CA ASP A 89 -7.70 -14.30 1.00
C ASP A 89 -6.26 -14.59 1.42
N TYR A 90 -5.69 -13.69 2.21
CA TYR A 90 -4.33 -13.79 2.69
C TYR A 90 -4.23 -13.66 4.20
N VAL A 91 -3.18 -14.30 4.72
CA VAL A 91 -2.62 -14.05 6.04
C VAL A 91 -1.28 -13.35 5.86
N PHE A 92 -1.09 -12.24 6.57
CA PHE A 92 0.18 -11.53 6.67
C PHE A 92 0.72 -11.60 8.09
N GLN A 93 1.93 -12.14 8.24
CA GLN A 93 2.67 -12.20 9.49
C GLN A 93 3.80 -11.17 9.47
N PRO A 94 3.67 -10.04 10.19
CA PRO A 94 4.68 -9.00 10.18
C PRO A 94 5.95 -9.43 10.93
N LYS A 95 7.11 -9.06 10.40
CA LYS A 95 8.41 -9.28 11.06
C LYS A 95 8.98 -7.93 11.51
N PRO A 96 9.05 -7.66 12.83
CA PRO A 96 9.54 -6.38 13.31
C PRO A 96 11.04 -6.20 13.00
N PRO A 97 11.49 -4.97 12.70
CA PRO A 97 12.91 -4.64 12.59
C PRO A 97 13.69 -5.05 13.84
N ALA A 98 14.85 -5.67 13.66
CA ALA A 98 15.64 -6.23 14.75
C ALA A 98 16.12 -5.17 15.75
N ASP A 99 16.40 -3.96 15.28
CA ASP A 99 16.78 -2.80 16.09
C ASP A 99 15.65 -2.37 17.04
N LEU A 100 14.40 -2.38 16.58
CA LEU A 100 13.24 -2.05 17.42
C LEU A 100 12.97 -3.11 18.50
N VAL A 101 13.20 -4.39 18.17
CA VAL A 101 13.12 -5.48 19.15
C VAL A 101 14.24 -5.34 20.18
N GLN A 102 15.48 -5.11 19.75
CA GLN A 102 16.64 -4.95 20.63
C GLN A 102 16.52 -3.73 21.55
N ALA A 103 15.92 -2.65 21.07
CA ALA A 103 15.63 -1.45 21.85
C ALA A 103 14.43 -1.61 22.82
N GLY A 104 13.78 -2.78 22.85
CA GLY A 104 12.60 -3.04 23.69
C GLY A 104 11.37 -2.21 23.30
N LYS A 105 11.32 -1.70 22.07
CA LYS A 105 10.19 -0.92 21.54
C LYS A 105 9.06 -1.79 21.02
N VAL A 106 9.40 -3.01 20.60
CA VAL A 106 8.46 -4.04 20.16
C VAL A 106 8.75 -5.31 20.97
N PRO A 107 7.73 -6.03 21.47
CA PRO A 107 7.95 -7.26 22.21
C PRO A 107 8.69 -8.31 21.36
N PRO A 108 9.59 -9.10 21.97
CA PRO A 108 10.17 -10.25 21.31
C PRO A 108 9.09 -11.33 21.13
N GLY A 109 8.87 -11.77 19.90
CA GLY A 109 7.89 -12.80 19.57
C GLY A 109 7.16 -12.52 18.25
N PRO A 110 6.32 -13.47 17.79
CA PRO A 110 5.50 -13.27 16.60
C PRO A 110 4.50 -12.13 16.84
N LEU A 111 4.43 -11.20 15.90
CA LEU A 111 3.37 -10.20 15.89
C LEU A 111 2.05 -10.88 15.48
N PRO A 112 0.89 -10.35 15.91
CA PRO A 112 -0.40 -10.84 15.45
C PRO A 112 -0.47 -10.85 13.93
N GLU A 113 -1.00 -11.94 13.40
CA GLU A 113 -1.30 -12.06 11.99
C GLU A 113 -2.41 -11.09 11.59
N ARG A 114 -2.37 -10.67 10.33
CA ARG A 114 -3.34 -9.74 9.74
C ARG A 114 -4.02 -10.43 8.57
N HIS A 115 -5.34 -10.41 8.58
CA HIS A 115 -6.17 -10.97 7.53
C HIS A 115 -6.53 -9.90 6.51
N VAL A 116 -6.37 -10.22 5.23
CA VAL A 116 -6.72 -9.33 4.13
C VAL A 116 -7.34 -10.11 3.00
N GLN A 117 -8.42 -9.58 2.43
CA GLN A 117 -9.02 -10.10 1.21
C GLN A 117 -8.72 -9.13 0.08
N VAL A 118 -8.24 -9.63 -1.04
CA VAL A 118 -7.88 -8.83 -2.21
C VAL A 118 -8.72 -9.25 -3.39
N LEU A 119 -9.40 -8.28 -4.00
CA LEU A 119 -10.17 -8.45 -5.21
C LEU A 119 -9.40 -7.83 -6.36
N PHE A 120 -9.30 -8.54 -7.48
CA PHE A 120 -8.62 -8.10 -8.69
C PHE A 120 -9.59 -8.12 -9.86
N SER A 121 -9.54 -7.09 -10.71
CA SER A 121 -10.25 -7.11 -11.99
C SER A 121 -9.49 -7.91 -13.05
N GLY A 122 -10.22 -8.42 -14.04
CA GLY A 122 -9.72 -9.19 -15.17
C GLY A 122 -8.59 -8.54 -15.98
N ASP A 123 -8.52 -7.22 -15.99
CA ASP A 123 -7.48 -6.44 -16.66
C ASP A 123 -6.33 -6.01 -15.74
N GLY A 124 -6.40 -6.34 -14.44
CA GLY A 124 -5.45 -5.90 -13.41
C GLY A 124 -5.42 -4.39 -13.19
N GLY A 125 -6.40 -3.66 -13.73
CA GLY A 125 -6.52 -2.20 -13.64
C GLY A 125 -7.15 -1.73 -12.34
N LEU A 126 -8.03 -2.55 -11.74
CA LEU A 126 -8.68 -2.34 -10.46
C LEU A 126 -8.24 -3.39 -9.45
N MET A 127 -8.00 -2.94 -8.22
CA MET A 127 -7.69 -3.81 -7.11
C MET A 127 -8.33 -3.24 -5.85
N ARG A 128 -9.00 -4.09 -5.04
CA ARG A 128 -9.52 -3.71 -3.73
C ARG A 128 -8.88 -4.57 -2.65
N ILE A 129 -8.20 -3.93 -1.71
CA ILE A 129 -7.63 -4.55 -0.52
C ILE A 129 -8.57 -4.28 0.65
N ARG A 130 -9.19 -5.32 1.19
CA ARG A 130 -10.05 -5.26 2.38
C ARG A 130 -9.27 -5.72 3.60
N TYR A 131 -9.24 -4.89 4.63
CA TYR A 131 -8.58 -5.22 5.90
C TYR A 131 -9.57 -5.90 6.82
N MET A 132 -9.60 -7.23 6.76
CA MET A 132 -10.59 -8.04 7.44
C MET A 132 -10.32 -8.05 8.96
N LYS A 133 -11.39 -8.08 9.77
CA LYS A 133 -11.26 -8.30 11.22
C LYS A 133 -11.04 -9.77 11.53
N SER A 134 -11.61 -10.64 10.72
CA SER A 134 -11.52 -12.10 10.74
C SER A 134 -11.80 -12.63 9.33
N MET A 135 -11.39 -13.86 9.03
CA MET A 135 -11.78 -14.50 7.75
C MET A 135 -13.17 -15.15 7.83
N GLU A 136 -13.74 -15.23 9.03
CA GLU A 136 -15.12 -15.60 9.24
C GLU A 136 -16.04 -14.39 8.96
N GLY A 137 -16.84 -14.49 7.91
CA GLY A 137 -17.80 -13.46 7.52
C GLY A 137 -17.20 -12.35 6.65
N ASP A 138 -17.88 -11.20 6.63
CA ASP A 138 -17.61 -10.10 5.67
C ASP A 138 -17.18 -8.78 6.34
N ASP A 139 -16.82 -8.82 7.63
CA ASP A 139 -16.54 -7.60 8.40
C ASP A 139 -15.09 -7.12 8.18
N SER A 140 -14.97 -5.92 7.59
CA SER A 140 -13.69 -5.23 7.39
C SER A 140 -13.57 -3.97 8.26
N ARG A 141 -12.33 -3.64 8.64
CA ARG A 141 -11.99 -2.36 9.29
C ARG A 141 -12.04 -1.19 8.30
N GLY A 142 -11.86 -1.50 7.03
CA GLY A 142 -11.79 -0.55 5.94
C GLY A 142 -11.24 -1.24 4.69
N SER A 143 -11.15 -0.49 3.61
CA SER A 143 -10.59 -0.97 2.36
C SER A 143 -9.87 0.12 1.57
N VAL A 144 -8.96 -0.31 0.70
CA VAL A 144 -8.29 0.57 -0.25
C VAL A 144 -8.61 0.04 -1.64
N VAL A 145 -9.13 0.91 -2.51
CA VAL A 145 -9.30 0.60 -3.94
C VAL A 145 -8.23 1.36 -4.71
N ILE A 146 -7.52 0.66 -5.59
CA ILE A 146 -6.53 1.21 -6.50
C ILE A 146 -7.10 1.10 -7.90
N ASN A 147 -7.21 2.23 -8.59
CA ASN A 147 -7.54 2.32 -10.00
C ASN A 147 -6.33 2.87 -10.75
N ARG A 148 -5.62 1.98 -11.45
CA ARG A 148 -4.35 2.30 -12.09
C ARG A 148 -4.53 3.13 -13.34
N ALA A 149 -5.58 2.86 -14.12
CA ALA A 149 -5.88 3.60 -15.33
C ALA A 149 -6.25 5.07 -15.01
N ALA A 150 -6.98 5.30 -13.92
CA ALA A 150 -7.36 6.64 -13.49
C ALA A 150 -6.35 7.31 -12.53
N GLN A 151 -5.26 6.63 -12.17
CA GLN A 151 -4.31 7.08 -11.14
C GLN A 151 -5.01 7.55 -9.85
N GLU A 152 -5.99 6.75 -9.42
CA GLU A 152 -6.89 7.06 -8.33
C GLU A 152 -6.75 6.02 -7.21
N VAL A 153 -6.78 6.49 -5.98
CA VAL A 153 -6.86 5.64 -4.78
C VAL A 153 -8.08 6.06 -3.97
N LEU A 154 -8.97 5.12 -3.70
CA LEU A 154 -10.06 5.29 -2.75
C LEU A 154 -9.66 4.67 -1.42
N ILE A 155 -9.79 5.44 -0.35
CA ILE A 155 -9.59 4.99 1.01
C ILE A 155 -10.96 4.97 1.68
N ILE A 156 -11.39 3.80 2.15
CA ILE A 156 -12.72 3.57 2.72
C ILE A 156 -12.55 3.17 4.19
N LEU A 157 -13.27 3.86 5.08
CA LEU A 157 -13.32 3.57 6.51
C LEU A 157 -14.73 3.09 6.86
N ASP A 158 -14.84 1.79 7.17
CA ASP A 158 -16.14 1.13 7.31
C ASP A 158 -16.86 1.47 8.61
N ASP A 159 -16.10 1.72 9.68
CA ASP A 159 -16.59 2.12 11.01
C ASP A 159 -17.32 3.46 10.98
N ARG A 160 -16.84 4.39 10.15
CA ARG A 160 -17.36 5.76 10.03
C ARG A 160 -18.26 5.96 8.83
N LYS A 161 -18.38 4.97 7.94
CA LYS A 161 -19.12 5.08 6.67
C LYS A 161 -18.68 6.28 5.84
N ILE A 162 -17.37 6.48 5.74
CA ILE A 162 -16.77 7.54 4.93
C ILE A 162 -15.71 6.99 3.99
N TYR A 163 -15.43 7.75 2.93
CA TYR A 163 -14.30 7.49 2.06
C TYR A 163 -13.63 8.79 1.61
N THR A 164 -12.38 8.68 1.21
CA THR A 164 -11.63 9.74 0.55
C THR A 164 -11.18 9.26 -0.81
N ARG A 165 -11.27 10.12 -1.81
CA ARG A 165 -10.68 9.93 -3.12
C ARG A 165 -9.38 10.74 -3.23
N LEU A 166 -8.29 10.06 -3.57
CA LEU A 166 -7.02 10.67 -3.91
C LEU A 166 -6.80 10.49 -5.41
N VAL A 167 -6.72 11.59 -6.15
CA VAL A 167 -6.46 11.61 -7.60
C VAL A 167 -5.03 12.04 -7.89
N GLN A 168 -4.55 11.78 -9.11
CA GLN A 168 -3.18 12.11 -9.56
C GLN A 168 -2.11 11.56 -8.62
N GLN A 169 -2.39 10.41 -8.01
CA GLN A 169 -1.38 9.73 -7.23
C GLN A 169 -0.40 9.08 -8.21
N GLU A 170 0.89 9.09 -7.87
CA GLU A 170 1.79 8.11 -8.45
C GLU A 170 1.17 6.72 -8.29
N VAL A 171 1.39 5.82 -9.26
CA VAL A 171 0.79 4.48 -9.25
C VAL A 171 1.02 3.86 -7.88
N ALA A 172 -0.07 3.66 -7.14
CA ALA A 172 0.02 3.25 -5.75
C ALA A 172 0.74 1.90 -5.65
N ARG A 173 1.89 1.91 -4.98
CA ARG A 173 2.62 0.69 -4.66
C ARG A 173 1.78 -0.17 -3.71
N SER A 174 1.86 -1.48 -3.93
CA SER A 174 1.09 -2.47 -3.18
C SER A 174 1.91 -3.75 -3.05
N PRO A 175 1.91 -4.42 -1.87
CA PRO A 175 2.57 -5.72 -1.71
C PRO A 175 1.92 -6.85 -2.53
N PHE A 176 0.75 -6.60 -3.13
CA PHE A 176 0.04 -7.53 -3.99
C PHE A 176 0.33 -7.32 -5.49
N LEU A 177 1.19 -6.35 -5.83
CA LEU A 177 1.58 -6.02 -7.18
C LEU A 177 3.10 -5.96 -7.28
N LEU A 178 3.64 -6.37 -8.43
CA LEU A 178 5.03 -6.20 -8.77
C LEU A 178 5.16 -5.11 -9.85
N ASP A 179 6.35 -4.53 -9.98
CA ASP A 179 6.62 -3.49 -10.97
C ASP A 179 8.07 -3.59 -11.50
N MET A 180 8.34 -2.83 -12.57
CA MET A 180 9.63 -2.85 -13.28
C MET A 180 10.75 -2.09 -12.56
N SER A 181 10.49 -1.41 -11.44
CA SER A 181 11.55 -0.82 -10.62
C SER A 181 12.32 -1.86 -9.81
N MET A 182 11.78 -3.08 -9.71
CA MET A 182 12.41 -4.22 -9.06
C MET A 182 13.29 -5.03 -10.02
N GLN A 183 14.25 -5.74 -9.43
CA GLN A 183 15.03 -6.75 -10.12
C GLN A 183 14.54 -8.14 -9.74
N PHE A 184 14.44 -9.01 -10.74
CA PHE A 184 13.91 -10.36 -10.59
C PHE A 184 14.96 -11.38 -10.98
N ALA A 185 15.00 -12.49 -10.25
CA ALA A 185 15.68 -13.69 -10.72
C ALA A 185 14.83 -14.92 -10.38
N ARG A 186 14.58 -15.75 -11.39
CA ARG A 186 13.84 -16.99 -11.22
C ARG A 186 14.62 -17.95 -10.32
N LYS A 187 13.94 -18.57 -9.36
CA LYS A 187 14.53 -19.51 -8.39
C LYS A 187 13.99 -20.93 -8.51
N GLY A 188 12.77 -21.10 -9.00
CA GLY A 188 12.15 -22.41 -9.15
C GLY A 188 10.65 -22.33 -9.27
N THR A 189 9.95 -23.41 -8.90
CA THR A 189 8.49 -23.50 -8.91
C THR A 189 8.01 -24.05 -7.56
N SER A 190 6.80 -23.69 -7.17
CA SER A 190 6.12 -24.19 -5.98
C SER A 190 4.61 -24.30 -6.23
N GLN A 191 3.88 -24.67 -5.18
CA GLN A 191 2.42 -24.57 -5.14
C GLN A 191 1.99 -24.01 -3.80
N VAL A 192 1.01 -23.10 -3.81
CA VAL A 192 0.40 -22.52 -2.62
C VAL A 192 -1.10 -22.72 -2.72
N THR A 193 -1.70 -23.36 -1.72
CA THR A 193 -3.14 -23.68 -1.71
C THR A 193 -3.56 -24.47 -2.96
N GLY A 194 -2.68 -25.36 -3.44
CA GLY A 194 -2.89 -26.17 -4.65
C GLY A 194 -2.70 -25.43 -5.98
N GLN A 195 -2.42 -24.13 -5.96
CA GLN A 195 -2.19 -23.34 -7.16
C GLN A 195 -0.69 -23.28 -7.51
N PRO A 196 -0.27 -23.65 -8.73
CA PRO A 196 1.11 -23.55 -9.16
C PRO A 196 1.59 -22.10 -9.27
N CYS A 197 2.85 -21.88 -8.88
CA CYS A 197 3.51 -20.61 -9.01
C CYS A 197 5.03 -20.76 -9.25
N THR A 198 5.64 -19.76 -9.89
CA THR A 198 7.08 -19.64 -10.04
C THR A 198 7.64 -18.82 -8.88
N ILE A 199 8.71 -19.30 -8.25
CA ILE A 199 9.42 -18.57 -7.19
C ILE A 199 10.42 -17.61 -7.85
N TRP A 200 10.36 -16.35 -7.45
CA TRP A 200 11.25 -15.28 -7.86
C TRP A 200 11.95 -14.69 -6.64
N SER A 201 13.25 -14.43 -6.73
CA SER A 201 13.87 -13.45 -5.83
C SER A 201 13.57 -12.06 -6.34
N VAL A 202 13.23 -11.16 -5.43
CA VAL A 202 12.85 -9.78 -5.72
C VAL A 202 13.79 -8.84 -4.97
N GLN A 203 14.33 -7.85 -5.67
CA GLN A 203 15.14 -6.80 -5.09
C GLN A 203 14.56 -5.43 -5.43
N SER A 204 14.27 -4.64 -4.41
CA SER A 204 13.72 -3.28 -4.50
C SER A 204 14.68 -2.28 -3.83
N THR A 205 14.32 -0.99 -3.87
CA THR A 205 15.03 0.05 -3.11
C THR A 205 14.88 -0.10 -1.60
N GLU A 206 13.80 -0.73 -1.13
CA GLU A 206 13.51 -0.90 0.29
C GLU A 206 14.18 -2.14 0.89
N GLY A 207 14.48 -3.14 0.06
CA GLY A 207 15.14 -4.36 0.51
C GLY A 207 15.07 -5.51 -0.48
N THR A 208 15.18 -6.73 0.06
CA THR A 208 15.12 -7.97 -0.72
C THR A 208 14.06 -8.89 -0.15
N GLY A 209 13.52 -9.74 -1.03
CA GLY A 209 12.54 -10.75 -0.68
C GLY A 209 12.43 -11.83 -1.74
N SER A 210 11.42 -12.66 -1.59
CA SER A 210 11.01 -13.64 -2.58
C SER A 210 9.49 -13.62 -2.75
N ALA A 211 9.02 -13.94 -3.95
CA ALA A 211 7.60 -14.03 -4.27
C ALA A 211 7.31 -15.29 -5.08
N CYS A 212 6.25 -16.02 -4.73
CA CYS A 212 5.68 -17.07 -5.56
C CYS A 212 4.52 -16.50 -6.37
N VAL A 213 4.70 -16.41 -7.68
CA VAL A 213 3.76 -15.74 -8.60
C VAL A 213 3.17 -16.75 -9.59
N THR A 214 1.85 -16.75 -9.77
CA THR A 214 1.18 -17.57 -10.78
C THR A 214 1.48 -17.07 -12.19
N ASP A 215 1.22 -17.90 -13.20
CA ASP A 215 1.30 -17.48 -14.60
C ASP A 215 0.33 -16.33 -14.93
N ASP A 216 -0.82 -16.30 -14.22
CA ASP A 216 -1.81 -15.24 -14.32
C ASP A 216 -1.38 -13.92 -13.63
N GLY A 217 -0.28 -13.91 -12.87
CA GLY A 217 0.27 -12.71 -12.22
C GLY A 217 -0.19 -12.47 -10.79
N PHE A 218 -0.76 -13.48 -10.11
CA PHE A 218 -1.11 -13.38 -8.69
C PHE A 218 0.06 -13.77 -7.80
N ILE A 219 0.37 -12.94 -6.82
CA ILE A 219 1.33 -13.27 -5.76
C ILE A 219 0.60 -14.17 -4.75
N LEU A 220 1.04 -15.42 -4.58
CA LEU A 220 0.43 -16.34 -3.62
C LEU A 220 1.19 -16.42 -2.31
N GLU A 221 2.50 -16.19 -2.34
CA GLU A 221 3.33 -16.18 -1.13
C GLU A 221 4.47 -15.18 -1.33
N GLN A 222 4.82 -14.45 -0.28
CA GLN A 222 5.95 -13.53 -0.27
C GLN A 222 6.67 -13.59 1.06
N ASP A 223 7.99 -13.50 1.05
CA ASP A 223 8.81 -13.41 2.25
C ASP A 223 9.88 -12.32 2.09
N GLY A 224 10.09 -11.54 3.14
CA GLY A 224 11.10 -10.49 3.19
C GLY A 224 10.50 -9.09 3.11
N VAL A 225 11.26 -8.15 2.55
CA VAL A 225 10.88 -6.74 2.46
C VAL A 225 10.18 -6.47 1.13
N ASP A 226 8.96 -5.93 1.21
CA ASP A 226 8.17 -5.55 0.04
C ASP A 226 8.50 -4.15 -0.50
N VAL A 227 7.75 -3.73 -1.53
CA VAL A 227 7.88 -2.42 -2.19
C VAL A 227 7.52 -1.21 -1.33
N ASP A 228 6.81 -1.45 -0.23
CA ASP A 228 6.38 -0.46 0.76
C ASP A 228 7.35 -0.41 1.96
N GLY A 229 8.39 -1.27 1.95
CA GLY A 229 9.36 -1.45 3.03
C GLY A 229 8.81 -2.24 4.23
N LEU A 230 7.66 -2.88 4.06
CA LEU A 230 7.10 -3.74 5.09
C LEU A 230 7.77 -5.12 5.01
N ASN A 231 8.31 -5.55 6.15
CA ASN A 231 8.98 -6.84 6.28
C ASN A 231 8.02 -7.85 6.90
N GLY A 232 7.92 -9.04 6.32
CA GLY A 232 7.10 -10.12 6.86
C GLY A 232 6.93 -11.26 5.90
N HIS A 233 5.95 -12.10 6.23
CA HIS A 233 5.53 -13.23 5.41
C HIS A 233 4.06 -13.06 5.03
N LEU A 234 3.77 -13.10 3.73
CA LEU A 234 2.42 -13.03 3.17
C LEU A 234 2.10 -14.38 2.54
N LYS A 235 0.91 -14.94 2.81
CA LYS A 235 0.50 -16.21 2.21
C LYS A 235 -0.99 -16.24 1.91
N ALA A 236 -1.32 -16.67 0.70
CA ALA A 236 -2.69 -16.91 0.25
C ALA A 236 -3.24 -18.16 0.94
N THR A 237 -4.39 -18.04 1.59
CA THR A 237 -5.10 -19.13 2.26
C THR A 237 -6.29 -19.64 1.44
N HIS A 238 -6.83 -18.80 0.57
CA HIS A 238 -7.91 -19.16 -0.35
C HIS A 238 -7.83 -18.34 -1.63
N ILE A 239 -8.29 -18.92 -2.74
CA ILE A 239 -8.38 -18.27 -4.04
C ILE A 239 -9.66 -18.70 -4.74
N SER A 240 -10.45 -17.73 -5.18
CA SER A 240 -11.53 -17.90 -6.14
C SER A 240 -11.20 -17.10 -7.40
N TYR A 241 -11.60 -17.64 -8.54
CA TYR A 241 -11.45 -17.01 -9.85
C TYR A 241 -12.81 -16.70 -10.50
N ASP A 242 -13.85 -16.56 -9.68
CA ASP A 242 -15.15 -16.10 -10.14
C ASP A 242 -15.07 -14.64 -10.60
N ASP A 243 -16.01 -14.24 -11.47
CA ASP A 243 -16.11 -12.86 -11.96
C ASP A 243 -16.29 -11.87 -10.79
N VAL A 244 -15.48 -10.82 -10.78
CA VAL A 244 -15.61 -9.74 -9.78
C VAL A 244 -16.42 -8.59 -10.39
N PRO A 245 -17.63 -8.29 -9.88
CA PRO A 245 -18.46 -7.25 -10.45
C PRO A 245 -17.83 -5.87 -10.27
N ALA A 246 -17.98 -4.97 -11.24
CA ALA A 246 -17.42 -3.62 -11.20
C ALA A 246 -17.82 -2.84 -9.93
N SER A 247 -19.03 -3.09 -9.39
CA SER A 247 -19.51 -2.49 -8.14
C SER A 247 -18.66 -2.84 -6.93
N ALA A 248 -17.92 -3.95 -6.96
CA ALA A 248 -16.99 -4.33 -5.88
C ALA A 248 -15.84 -3.33 -5.72
N PHE A 249 -15.52 -2.55 -6.75
CA PHE A 249 -14.48 -1.52 -6.72
C PHE A 249 -15.02 -0.11 -6.44
N MET A 250 -16.32 0.03 -6.20
CA MET A 250 -16.94 1.31 -5.83
C MET A 250 -16.99 1.49 -4.31
N PRO A 251 -17.07 2.74 -3.80
CA PRO A 251 -17.46 2.99 -2.42
C PRO A 251 -18.80 2.32 -2.12
N PRO A 252 -18.99 1.70 -0.94
CA PRO A 252 -20.27 1.12 -0.60
C PRO A 252 -21.37 2.19 -0.52
N ALA A 253 -22.61 1.78 -0.81
CA ALA A 253 -23.75 2.67 -0.74
C ALA A 253 -23.91 3.30 0.66
N GLY A 254 -24.30 4.58 0.69
CA GLY A 254 -24.50 5.34 1.93
C GLY A 254 -23.21 5.86 2.58
N TYR A 255 -22.03 5.62 1.99
CA TYR A 255 -20.80 6.21 2.50
C TYR A 255 -20.65 7.65 2.01
N GLN A 256 -20.13 8.51 2.87
CA GLN A 256 -19.90 9.92 2.55
C GLN A 256 -18.46 10.15 2.07
N GLU A 257 -18.30 10.86 0.95
CA GLU A 257 -16.98 11.35 0.54
C GLU A 257 -16.53 12.49 1.44
N ILE A 258 -15.29 12.41 1.93
CA ILE A 258 -14.61 13.50 2.64
C ILE A 258 -13.36 13.92 1.87
N THR A 259 -13.22 15.23 1.67
CA THR A 259 -12.04 15.82 1.05
C THR A 259 -10.95 16.01 2.10
N PRO A 260 -9.75 15.45 1.93
CA PRO A 260 -8.62 15.73 2.81
C PRO A 260 -8.32 17.22 2.75
N HIS A 261 -8.38 17.91 3.89
CA HIS A 261 -7.90 19.28 3.95
C HIS A 261 -6.37 19.24 3.81
N SER A 262 -5.84 19.81 2.73
CA SER A 262 -4.40 20.07 2.62
C SER A 262 -3.98 20.94 3.81
N PRO A 263 -2.91 20.60 4.54
CA PRO A 263 -2.33 21.52 5.51
C PRO A 263 -1.93 22.80 4.77
N ARG A 264 -2.56 23.93 5.13
CA ARG A 264 -2.18 25.24 4.59
C ARG A 264 -0.73 25.52 5.02
N PRO A 265 0.21 25.73 4.09
CA PRO A 265 1.52 26.24 4.46
C PRO A 265 1.32 27.70 4.88
N GLY A 266 1.58 28.02 6.15
CA GLY A 266 1.64 29.41 6.61
C GLY A 266 0.76 29.79 7.81
N SER A 267 0.76 29.00 8.88
CA SER A 267 0.39 29.53 10.19
C SER A 267 1.47 29.19 11.22
N GLY A 268 2.58 29.92 11.14
CA GLY A 268 3.64 29.93 12.14
C GLY A 268 4.42 31.24 12.09
N ALA A 269 4.46 31.94 13.23
CA ALA A 269 5.11 33.22 13.54
C ALA A 269 4.42 34.45 12.89
N ASP A 270 3.98 35.47 13.63
CA ASP A 270 4.78 36.26 14.59
C ASP A 270 4.02 36.69 15.85
N GLY A 271 4.76 36.73 16.95
CA GLY A 271 4.36 37.36 18.20
C GLY A 271 4.90 38.80 18.31
N ASN A 272 3.97 39.71 18.61
CA ASN A 272 4.06 40.84 19.54
C ASN A 272 4.47 42.26 19.06
N SER A 273 3.67 43.21 19.58
CA SER A 273 3.91 44.65 19.82
C SER A 273 3.62 45.68 18.70
N GLY A 274 2.35 46.09 18.62
CA GLY A 274 1.88 47.45 18.96
C GLY A 274 2.27 48.66 18.09
N SER A 275 1.27 49.30 17.47
CA SER A 275 0.91 50.70 17.74
C SER A 275 -0.44 51.09 17.11
N LEU A 276 -1.17 51.91 17.87
CA LEU A 276 -2.44 52.61 17.60
C LEU A 276 -2.28 53.56 16.37
N ALA A 277 -3.29 54.06 15.65
CA ALA A 277 -4.62 54.56 16.04
C ALA A 277 -5.46 54.91 14.77
N PRO A 278 -6.71 55.41 14.89
CA PRO A 278 -7.82 55.25 13.93
C PRO A 278 -8.18 56.51 13.11
N SER A 279 -9.11 56.38 12.16
CA SER A 279 -9.93 57.48 11.65
C SER A 279 -11.31 56.95 11.24
N GLY A 280 -12.37 57.52 11.84
CA GLY A 280 -13.78 57.13 11.67
C GLY A 280 -14.47 57.81 10.47
N PRO A 281 -15.71 58.28 10.61
CA PRO A 281 -16.91 57.43 10.53
C PRO A 281 -17.89 57.88 9.43
N SER A 282 -18.98 57.11 9.31
CA SER A 282 -20.31 57.52 8.80
C SER A 282 -20.55 57.58 7.29
N GLY A 283 -21.66 56.94 6.89
CA GLY A 283 -22.49 57.46 5.80
C GLY A 283 -23.02 56.42 4.81
N SER A 284 -24.03 55.64 5.20
CA SER A 284 -25.02 55.15 4.23
C SER A 284 -25.91 56.34 3.80
N PRO A 285 -26.30 56.44 2.52
CA PRO A 285 -27.72 56.54 2.21
C PRO A 285 -28.16 55.74 0.97
N ILE A 286 -29.16 54.87 1.18
CA ILE A 286 -30.51 54.76 0.56
C ILE A 286 -30.73 55.22 -0.91
N PRO A 287 -31.64 54.55 -1.67
CA PRO A 287 -31.63 54.40 -3.12
C PRO A 287 -32.58 55.33 -3.91
N GLY A 288 -32.30 55.43 -5.22
CA GLY A 288 -33.27 55.78 -6.27
C GLY A 288 -32.92 57.03 -7.09
N VAL A 289 -32.56 56.85 -8.36
CA VAL A 289 -33.05 57.60 -9.55
C VAL A 289 -32.41 57.00 -10.82
N GLY A 290 -33.24 56.52 -11.76
CA GLY A 290 -32.85 56.38 -13.17
C GLY A 290 -32.86 57.75 -13.87
N PRO A 291 -32.40 57.88 -15.13
CA PRO A 291 -33.15 57.25 -16.22
C PRO A 291 -32.31 56.71 -17.42
N THR A 292 -32.93 55.74 -18.11
CA THR A 292 -32.91 55.38 -19.55
C THR A 292 -31.77 55.86 -20.46
N THR A 293 -31.22 54.95 -21.28
CA THR A 293 -31.24 55.03 -22.77
C THR A 293 -31.04 53.63 -23.38
N GLN A 294 -31.63 53.43 -24.55
CA GLN A 294 -32.16 52.21 -25.15
C GLN A 294 -31.15 51.29 -25.86
N VAL A 295 -31.56 50.03 -25.95
CA VAL A 295 -31.15 48.99 -26.90
C VAL A 295 -31.97 49.15 -28.19
N PRO A 296 -31.40 48.95 -29.39
CA PRO A 296 -32.19 48.58 -30.57
C PRO A 296 -32.32 47.06 -30.67
N ALA A 297 -33.57 46.60 -30.72
CA ALA A 297 -33.95 45.25 -31.12
C ALA A 297 -33.87 45.10 -32.64
N GLY A 298 -33.35 43.96 -33.10
CA GLY A 298 -33.52 43.48 -34.47
C GLY A 298 -34.73 42.55 -34.52
N ASP A 299 -35.71 42.91 -35.35
CA ASP A 299 -36.89 42.13 -35.69
C ASP A 299 -36.55 40.86 -36.47
N GLY A 300 -37.39 39.82 -36.36
CA GLY A 300 -37.39 38.75 -37.35
C GLY A 300 -37.96 37.38 -36.98
N ALA A 301 -39.24 37.35 -36.59
CA ALA A 301 -40.24 36.30 -36.85
C ALA A 301 -39.91 34.79 -36.78
N SER A 302 -40.66 34.13 -35.89
CA SER A 302 -40.91 32.68 -35.80
C SER A 302 -41.85 32.19 -36.91
N THR A 303 -41.55 31.04 -37.52
CA THR A 303 -42.54 30.10 -38.08
C THR A 303 -42.08 28.66 -37.83
N ALA A 304 -43.00 27.84 -37.35
CA ALA A 304 -42.91 26.38 -37.20
C ALA A 304 -44.15 25.78 -37.90
N PRO A 305 -44.39 24.47 -37.84
CA PRO A 305 -43.61 23.32 -38.30
C PRO A 305 -44.36 22.57 -39.42
N GLU A 306 -43.74 21.62 -40.13
CA GLU A 306 -44.49 20.66 -40.96
C GLU A 306 -43.97 19.24 -40.73
N GLY A 307 -44.85 18.43 -40.11
CA GLY A 307 -44.68 17.00 -39.95
C GLY A 307 -45.16 16.30 -41.22
N SER A 308 -44.33 15.39 -41.70
CA SER A 308 -44.62 14.44 -42.78
C SER A 308 -45.03 13.11 -42.16
N SER A 309 -46.25 12.62 -42.47
CA SER A 309 -46.64 11.21 -42.32
C SER A 309 -47.87 10.92 -43.18
N ALA A 310 -47.81 9.76 -43.81
CA ALA A 310 -48.67 9.24 -44.86
C ALA A 310 -50.16 9.02 -44.52
N GLN A 311 -50.93 8.96 -45.63
CA GLN A 311 -52.23 8.32 -45.89
C GLN A 311 -53.52 9.00 -45.41
#